data_AF-A0A7Y7CQR4-F1
#
_entry.id   AF-A0A7Y7CQR4-F1
#
_cell.length_a   1.000
_cell.length_b   1.000
_cell.length_c   1.000
_cell.angle_alpha   90.00
_cell.angle_beta   90.00
_cell.angle_gamma   90.00
#
_symmetry.space_group_name_H-M   'P 1'
#
loop_
_entity.id
_entity.type
_entity.pdbx_description
1 polymer ?
#
loop_
_entity_poly.entity_id
_entity_poly.type
_entity_poly.pdbx_seq_one_letter_code
_entity_poly.pdbx_strand_id
1 'polypeptide(L)'
;MISENEYAPFYSGYIKPIIANGKYIVENLKDYQQEFDGVLRKVDKDKFNYSYKPNKWTIKEVIQHLIDAERVFAYRALCFARNEGVDLPGFNQDEYVLNSFAKERDYYFLLNEMATLRVSTAQMYLSFTEEALLRKGKASGNILSVRAIGYLLSGHQRHHLNVLRKYYL
;
A
#
# COMPACT_ATOMS: atom_id res chain seq x y z
N MET A 1 11.74 -15.85 -7.90
CA MET A 1 10.54 -15.90 -7.02
C MET A 1 10.95 -15.47 -5.62
N ILE A 2 10.08 -14.73 -4.93
CA ILE A 2 10.27 -14.39 -3.51
C ILE A 2 10.12 -15.65 -2.66
N SER A 3 11.00 -15.85 -1.69
CA SER A 3 10.96 -17.00 -0.78
C SER A 3 10.09 -16.69 0.46
N GLU A 4 9.47 -17.70 1.07
CA GLU A 4 8.63 -17.49 2.27
C GLU A 4 9.41 -16.97 3.48
N ASN A 5 10.75 -17.06 3.48
CA ASN A 5 11.61 -16.47 4.52
C ASN A 5 11.88 -14.96 4.34
N GLU A 6 11.27 -14.32 3.34
CA GLU A 6 11.42 -12.88 3.05
C GLU A 6 10.28 -12.04 3.57
N TYR A 7 9.23 -12.65 4.12
CA TYR A 7 8.11 -11.94 4.73
C TYR A 7 7.43 -12.83 5.78
N ALA A 8 6.91 -12.22 6.84
CA ALA A 8 6.13 -12.97 7.84
C ALA A 8 4.82 -13.54 7.23
N PRO A 9 4.32 -14.71 7.70
CA PRO A 9 3.11 -15.36 7.17
C PRO A 9 1.88 -14.45 7.09
N PHE A 10 1.77 -13.48 8.01
CA PHE A 10 0.75 -12.44 8.01
C PHE A 10 0.61 -11.72 6.65
N TYR A 11 1.71 -11.48 5.93
CA TYR A 11 1.69 -10.78 4.65
C TYR A 11 1.33 -11.66 3.44
N SER A 12 1.19 -12.98 3.65
CA SER A 12 1.03 -13.95 2.56
C SER A 12 -0.21 -13.68 1.70
N GLY A 13 -1.32 -13.28 2.32
CA GLY A 13 -2.57 -12.95 1.60
C GLY A 13 -2.46 -11.74 0.67
N TYR A 14 -1.50 -10.85 0.93
CA TYR A 14 -1.21 -9.71 0.06
C TYR A 14 -0.21 -10.08 -1.04
N ILE A 15 0.86 -10.83 -0.70
CA ILE A 15 1.99 -11.07 -1.59
C ILE A 15 1.72 -12.21 -2.58
N LYS A 16 1.21 -13.37 -2.13
CA LYS A 16 1.04 -14.57 -2.99
C LYS A 16 0.23 -14.31 -4.27
N PRO A 17 -0.89 -13.58 -4.23
CA PRO A 17 -1.67 -13.29 -5.44
C PRO A 17 -0.95 -12.39 -6.44
N ILE A 18 -0.05 -11.53 -5.95
CA ILE A 18 0.69 -10.57 -6.79
C ILE A 18 1.84 -11.29 -7.49
N ILE A 19 2.60 -12.14 -6.79
CA ILE A 19 3.70 -12.90 -7.41
C ILE A 19 3.21 -13.94 -8.42
N ALA A 20 1.99 -14.47 -8.24
CA ALA A 20 1.42 -15.49 -9.11
C ALA A 20 1.11 -14.97 -10.53
N ASN A 21 1.03 -13.66 -10.74
CA ASN A 21 0.79 -13.07 -12.05
C ASN A 21 2.07 -12.94 -12.91
N GLY A 22 3.24 -13.25 -12.36
CA GLY A 22 4.53 -13.26 -13.08
C GLY A 22 5.16 -11.90 -13.33
N LYS A 23 4.50 -10.79 -12.97
CA LYS A 23 5.02 -9.42 -13.20
C LYS A 23 5.98 -8.99 -12.08
N TYR A 24 6.90 -8.08 -12.41
CA TYR A 24 7.81 -7.52 -11.42
C TYR A 24 7.17 -6.39 -10.61
N ILE A 25 7.89 -5.87 -9.62
CA ILE A 25 7.36 -4.89 -8.64
C ILE A 25 6.78 -3.65 -9.34
N VAL A 26 7.56 -3.02 -10.22
CA VAL A 26 7.18 -1.75 -10.86
C VAL A 26 5.97 -1.89 -11.77
N GLU A 27 5.84 -3.03 -12.45
CA GLU A 27 4.67 -3.32 -13.29
C GLU A 27 3.41 -3.49 -12.44
N ASN A 28 3.50 -4.27 -11.35
CA ASN A 28 2.39 -4.41 -10.40
C ASN A 28 2.00 -3.07 -9.75
N LEU A 29 2.98 -2.23 -9.41
CA LEU A 29 2.71 -0.91 -8.83
C LEU A 29 1.89 -0.04 -9.79
N LYS A 30 2.19 -0.10 -11.10
CA LYS A 30 1.47 0.63 -12.15
C LYS A 30 0.08 0.05 -12.40
N ASP A 31 -0.02 -1.25 -12.61
CA ASP A 31 -1.27 -1.91 -12.98
C ASP A 31 -2.35 -1.74 -11.92
N TYR A 32 -2.02 -1.99 -10.64
CA TYR A 32 -2.99 -1.86 -9.56
C TYR A 32 -3.37 -0.42 -9.27
N GLN A 33 -2.51 0.55 -9.58
CA GLN A 33 -2.88 1.97 -9.52
C GLN A 33 -3.82 2.36 -10.65
N GLN A 34 -3.58 1.90 -11.88
CA GLN A 34 -4.50 2.11 -13.00
C GLN A 34 -5.88 1.50 -12.71
N GLU A 35 -5.91 0.28 -12.13
CA GLU A 35 -7.14 -0.37 -11.71
C GLU A 35 -7.86 0.43 -10.60
N PHE A 36 -7.10 0.88 -9.59
CA PHE A 36 -7.61 1.70 -8.49
C PHE A 36 -8.23 3.01 -8.99
N ASP A 37 -7.53 3.77 -9.84
CA ASP A 37 -8.04 4.99 -10.46
C ASP A 37 -9.25 4.71 -11.36
N GLY A 38 -9.20 3.63 -12.15
CA GLY A 38 -10.27 3.24 -13.07
C GLY A 38 -11.59 2.91 -12.39
N VAL A 39 -11.55 2.47 -11.12
CA VAL A 39 -12.71 2.27 -10.27
C VAL A 39 -13.10 3.56 -9.55
N LEU A 40 -12.17 4.17 -8.81
CA LEU A 40 -12.52 5.25 -7.86
C LEU A 40 -12.84 6.58 -8.52
N ARG A 41 -12.30 6.87 -9.70
CA ARG A 41 -12.66 8.10 -10.43
C ARG A 41 -14.09 8.09 -10.99
N LYS A 42 -14.76 6.93 -10.98
CA LYS A 42 -16.14 6.76 -11.45
C LYS A 42 -17.16 6.67 -10.31
N VAL A 43 -16.72 6.82 -9.06
CA VAL A 43 -17.61 6.76 -7.89
C VAL A 43 -18.45 8.03 -7.84
N ASP A 44 -19.75 7.87 -7.56
CA ASP A 44 -20.67 8.99 -7.41
C ASP A 44 -20.34 9.83 -6.18
N LYS A 45 -20.53 11.15 -6.28
CA LYS A 45 -20.11 12.12 -5.24
C LYS A 45 -20.77 11.89 -3.88
N ASP A 46 -22.00 11.38 -3.87
CA ASP A 46 -22.73 11.02 -2.65
C ASP A 46 -22.07 9.86 -1.88
N LYS A 47 -21.30 9.00 -2.57
CA LYS A 47 -20.56 7.90 -1.95
C LYS A 47 -19.21 8.28 -1.35
N PHE A 48 -18.70 9.49 -1.59
CA PHE A 48 -17.34 9.87 -1.14
C PHE A 48 -17.14 9.74 0.38
N ASN A 49 -18.13 10.14 1.17
CA ASN A 49 -18.14 10.01 2.63
C ASN A 49 -19.04 8.84 3.10
N TYR A 50 -19.43 7.92 2.22
CA TYR A 50 -20.25 6.77 2.57
C TYR A 50 -19.44 5.74 3.36
N SER A 51 -20.06 5.20 4.40
CA SER A 51 -19.59 4.05 5.17
C SER A 51 -20.69 2.99 5.23
N TYR A 52 -20.32 1.73 4.95
CA TYR A 52 -21.30 0.65 4.81
C TYR A 52 -21.90 0.16 6.14
N LYS A 53 -21.25 0.47 7.27
CA LYS A 53 -21.70 0.13 8.63
C LYS A 53 -21.18 1.15 9.65
N PRO A 54 -21.84 1.29 10.81
CA PRO A 54 -21.29 2.04 11.94
C PRO A 54 -19.86 1.60 12.27
N ASN A 55 -18.99 2.55 12.61
CA ASN A 55 -17.57 2.34 12.94
C ASN A 55 -16.71 1.75 11.81
N LYS A 56 -17.18 1.79 10.55
CA LYS A 56 -16.34 1.51 9.39
C LYS A 56 -15.90 2.80 8.72
N TRP A 57 -14.72 2.77 8.14
CA TRP A 57 -14.16 3.90 7.41
C TRP A 57 -15.05 4.27 6.22
N THR A 58 -15.01 5.54 5.86
CA THR A 58 -15.56 6.06 4.61
C THR A 58 -14.63 5.72 3.44
N ILE A 59 -15.09 5.88 2.19
CA ILE A 59 -14.23 5.70 1.02
C ILE A 59 -12.99 6.61 1.11
N LYS A 60 -13.14 7.88 1.52
CA LYS A 60 -12.02 8.81 1.68
C LYS A 60 -11.02 8.38 2.75
N GLU A 61 -11.51 7.86 3.87
CA GLU A 61 -10.65 7.31 4.93
C GLU A 61 -9.88 6.07 4.45
N VAL A 62 -10.49 5.21 3.62
CA VAL A 62 -9.79 4.08 2.99
C VAL A 62 -8.69 4.55 2.04
N ILE A 63 -8.96 5.57 1.21
CA ILE A 63 -7.95 6.14 0.30
C ILE A 63 -6.79 6.75 1.11
N GLN A 64 -7.11 7.51 2.15
CA GLN A 64 -6.12 8.11 3.04
C GLN A 64 -5.25 7.06 3.73
N HIS A 65 -5.86 6.00 4.27
CA HIS A 65 -5.13 4.85 4.84
C HIS A 65 -4.14 4.24 3.84
N LEU A 66 -4.52 4.10 2.57
CA LEU A 66 -3.62 3.58 1.55
C LEU A 66 -2.42 4.50 1.30
N ILE A 67 -2.62 5.82 1.28
CA ILE A 67 -1.56 6.82 1.15
C ILE A 67 -0.59 6.72 2.33
N ASP A 68 -1.10 6.70 3.55
CA ASP A 68 -0.27 6.67 4.76
C ASP A 68 0.48 5.34 4.90
N ALA A 69 -0.18 4.22 4.64
CA ALA A 69 0.44 2.91 4.64
C ALA A 69 1.56 2.82 3.59
N GLU A 70 1.34 3.34 2.37
CA GLU A 70 2.38 3.33 1.34
C GLU A 70 3.59 4.17 1.74
N ARG A 71 3.40 5.35 2.34
CA ARG A 71 4.51 6.16 2.87
C ARG A 71 5.32 5.40 3.93
N VAL A 72 4.65 4.77 4.89
CA VAL A 72 5.31 3.98 5.95
C VAL A 72 6.09 2.80 5.36
N PHE A 73 5.49 2.06 4.44
CA PHE A 73 6.15 0.92 3.81
C PHE A 73 7.27 1.35 2.86
N ALA A 74 7.13 2.45 2.13
CA ALA A 74 8.19 3.01 1.29
C ALA A 74 9.39 3.47 2.12
N TYR A 75 9.14 4.12 3.27
CA TYR A 75 10.20 4.50 4.20
C TYR A 75 10.96 3.26 4.72
N ARG A 76 10.24 2.20 5.14
CA ARG A 76 10.86 0.93 5.56
C ARG A 76 11.70 0.31 4.45
N ALA A 77 11.16 0.26 3.23
CA ALA A 77 11.88 -0.26 2.07
C ALA A 77 13.16 0.54 1.80
N LEU A 78 13.12 1.87 1.95
CA LEU A 78 14.29 2.73 1.81
C LEU A 78 15.34 2.42 2.88
N CYS A 79 14.97 2.39 4.16
CA CYS A 79 15.88 2.04 5.26
C CYS A 79 16.56 0.69 5.02
N PHE A 80 15.78 -0.34 4.68
CA PHE A 80 16.31 -1.69 4.43
C PHE A 80 17.20 -1.72 3.19
N ALA A 81 16.80 -1.03 2.12
CA ALA A 81 17.62 -0.89 0.91
C ALA A 81 18.91 -0.11 1.15
N ARG A 82 19.03 0.66 2.25
CA ARG A 82 20.24 1.36 2.67
C ARG A 82 20.98 0.68 3.82
N ASN A 83 20.60 -0.57 4.13
CA ASN A 83 21.21 -1.39 5.17
C ASN A 83 21.14 -0.75 6.57
N GLU A 84 20.08 0.02 6.82
CA GLU A 84 19.80 0.56 8.14
C GLU A 84 19.36 -0.57 9.07
N GLY A 85 20.16 -0.84 10.11
CA GLY A 85 20.02 -1.99 11.01
C GLY A 85 19.03 -1.79 12.16
N VAL A 86 18.12 -0.81 12.08
CA VAL A 86 17.16 -0.48 13.15
C VAL A 86 15.87 -1.27 12.98
N ASP A 87 15.32 -1.78 14.08
CA ASP A 87 13.95 -2.34 14.12
C ASP A 87 12.95 -1.20 14.03
N LEU A 88 12.25 -1.10 12.90
CA LEU A 88 11.35 0.03 12.64
C LEU A 88 9.99 -0.18 13.34
N PRO A 89 9.44 0.86 13.98
CA PRO A 89 8.20 0.74 14.72
C PRO A 89 7.02 0.40 13.81
N GLY A 90 6.00 -0.22 14.42
CA GLY A 90 4.67 -0.31 13.83
C GLY A 90 3.94 1.03 13.79
N PHE A 91 2.76 1.05 13.18
CA PHE A 91 1.84 2.17 13.24
C PHE A 91 0.43 1.66 13.50
N ASN A 92 -0.38 2.44 14.21
CA ASN A 92 -1.79 2.13 14.45
C ASN A 92 -2.64 2.78 13.36
N GLN A 93 -3.13 1.97 12.42
CA GLN A 93 -3.93 2.46 11.29
C GLN A 93 -5.23 3.16 11.72
N ASP A 94 -5.87 2.71 12.81
CA ASP A 94 -7.13 3.29 13.27
C ASP A 94 -6.88 4.69 13.88
N GLU A 95 -5.79 4.84 14.63
CA GLU A 95 -5.36 6.16 15.13
C GLU A 95 -4.95 7.10 14.00
N TYR A 96 -4.28 6.59 12.97
CA TYR A 96 -3.90 7.40 11.80
C TYR A 96 -5.15 7.90 11.08
N VAL A 97 -6.11 7.02 10.80
CA VAL A 97 -7.38 7.42 10.16
C VAL A 97 -8.14 8.43 11.01
N LEU A 98 -8.22 8.22 12.32
CA LEU A 98 -8.89 9.14 13.25
C LEU A 98 -8.30 10.56 13.20
N ASN A 99 -6.98 10.68 13.04
CA ASN A 99 -6.27 11.96 13.00
C ASN A 99 -6.02 12.50 11.58
N SER A 100 -6.56 11.84 10.55
CA SER A 100 -6.25 12.17 9.16
C SER A 100 -7.09 13.30 8.56
N PHE A 101 -8.23 13.63 9.18
CA PHE A 101 -9.25 14.54 8.65
C PHE A 101 -9.68 14.20 7.21
N ALA A 102 -9.59 12.92 6.81
CA ALA A 102 -9.84 12.49 5.44
C ALA A 102 -11.20 12.93 4.89
N LYS A 103 -12.24 12.99 5.74
CA LYS A 103 -13.60 13.42 5.37
C LYS A 103 -13.67 14.86 4.87
N GLU A 104 -12.72 15.71 5.29
CA GLU A 104 -12.67 17.14 4.92
C GLU A 104 -11.82 17.39 3.67
N ARG A 105 -10.90 16.47 3.32
CA ARG A 105 -10.00 16.61 2.16
C ARG A 105 -10.77 16.55 0.83
N ASP A 106 -10.28 17.14 -0.25
CA ASP A 106 -10.92 16.92 -1.55
C ASP A 106 -10.73 15.47 -2.04
N TYR A 107 -11.78 14.85 -2.58
CA TYR A 107 -11.77 13.45 -3.02
C TYR A 107 -10.79 13.23 -4.17
N TYR A 108 -10.77 14.11 -5.16
CA TYR A 108 -9.89 13.99 -6.31
C TYR A 108 -8.45 14.34 -5.95
N PHE A 109 -8.22 15.23 -4.98
CA PHE A 109 -6.88 15.47 -4.43
C PHE A 109 -6.31 14.24 -3.74
N LEU A 110 -7.12 13.49 -2.98
CA LEU A 110 -6.70 12.21 -2.41
C LEU A 110 -6.28 11.21 -3.51
N LEU A 111 -7.08 11.08 -4.57
CA LEU A 111 -6.74 10.20 -5.70
C LEU A 111 -5.48 10.63 -6.44
N ASN A 112 -5.32 11.94 -6.67
CA ASN A 112 -4.13 12.48 -7.32
C ASN A 112 -2.88 12.31 -6.45
N GLU A 113 -2.97 12.52 -5.14
CA GLU A 113 -1.88 12.26 -4.19
C GLU A 113 -1.46 10.78 -4.23
N MET A 114 -2.42 9.85 -4.18
CA MET A 114 -2.15 8.42 -4.29
C MET A 114 -1.43 8.08 -5.60
N ALA A 115 -1.91 8.62 -6.73
CA ALA A 115 -1.28 8.40 -8.04
C ALA A 115 0.16 8.96 -8.10
N THR A 116 0.39 10.17 -7.60
CA THR A 116 1.72 10.77 -7.52
C THR A 116 2.65 9.98 -6.60
N LEU A 117 2.17 9.59 -5.42
CA LEU A 117 2.92 8.76 -4.48
C LEU A 117 3.34 7.45 -5.13
N ARG A 118 2.42 6.80 -5.87
CA ARG A 118 2.73 5.54 -6.53
C ARG A 118 3.81 5.67 -7.61
N VAL A 119 3.80 6.77 -8.38
CA VAL A 119 4.88 7.06 -9.34
C VAL A 119 6.21 7.23 -8.61
N SER A 120 6.23 7.99 -7.51
CA SER A 120 7.43 8.18 -6.68
C SER A 120 7.96 6.86 -6.11
N THR A 121 7.07 6.02 -5.56
CA THR A 121 7.41 4.67 -5.08
C THR A 121 8.00 3.82 -6.19
N ALA A 122 7.40 3.81 -7.39
CA ALA A 122 7.91 3.06 -8.53
C ALA A 122 9.32 3.53 -8.94
N GLN A 123 9.56 4.84 -8.98
CA GLN A 123 10.89 5.41 -9.25
C GLN A 123 11.92 5.03 -8.18
N MET A 124 11.51 4.99 -6.90
CA MET A 124 12.36 4.51 -5.81
C MET A 124 12.80 3.06 -6.07
N TYR A 125 11.88 2.16 -6.44
CA TYR A 125 12.24 0.77 -6.74
C TYR A 125 13.14 0.62 -7.98
N LEU A 126 12.97 1.48 -8.99
CA LEU A 126 13.88 1.51 -10.15
C LEU A 126 15.31 1.95 -9.78
N SER A 127 15.50 2.65 -8.67
CA SER A 127 16.82 3.08 -8.18
C SER A 127 17.58 1.99 -7.41
N PHE A 128 16.92 0.89 -7.04
CA PHE A 128 17.51 -0.16 -6.21
C PHE A 128 18.24 -1.20 -7.07
N THR A 129 19.42 -1.61 -6.62
CA THR A 129 20.15 -2.74 -7.19
C THR A 129 19.50 -4.06 -6.76
N GLU A 130 19.81 -5.16 -7.48
CA GLU A 130 19.38 -6.50 -7.08
C GLU A 130 19.82 -6.86 -5.66
N GLU A 131 21.02 -6.45 -5.24
CA GLU A 131 21.50 -6.64 -3.88
C GLU A 131 20.61 -5.89 -2.87
N ALA A 132 20.28 -4.63 -3.14
CA ALA A 132 19.41 -3.84 -2.27
C ALA A 132 18.00 -4.45 -2.17
N LEU A 133 17.47 -5.00 -3.26
CA LEU A 133 16.18 -5.69 -3.29
C LEU A 133 16.13 -6.95 -2.41
N LEU A 134 17.26 -7.62 -2.22
CA LEU A 134 17.40 -8.82 -1.39
C LEU A 134 17.62 -8.51 0.10
N ARG A 135 17.95 -7.27 0.46
CA ARG A 135 18.16 -6.89 1.86
C ARG A 135 16.89 -7.10 2.68
N LYS A 136 17.08 -7.53 3.92
CA LYS A 136 16.02 -7.77 4.90
C LYS A 136 16.19 -6.81 6.05
N GLY A 137 15.07 -6.35 6.58
CA GLY A 137 15.02 -5.62 7.83
C GLY A 137 13.87 -6.11 8.70
N LYS A 138 13.78 -5.53 9.89
CA LYS A 138 12.72 -5.84 10.85
C LYS A 138 11.84 -4.60 11.03
N ALA A 139 10.53 -4.80 10.93
CA ALA A 139 9.54 -3.77 11.21
C ALA A 139 8.32 -4.38 11.88
N SER A 140 7.76 -3.68 12.87
CA SER A 140 6.60 -4.18 13.64
C SER A 140 6.82 -5.61 14.19
N GLY A 141 8.06 -5.96 14.58
CA GLY A 141 8.38 -7.31 15.04
C GLY A 141 8.54 -8.37 13.94
N ASN A 142 8.34 -8.04 12.66
CA ASN A 142 8.35 -8.97 11.53
C ASN A 142 9.52 -8.72 10.58
N ILE A 143 10.04 -9.79 9.98
CA ILE A 143 11.06 -9.71 8.92
C ILE A 143 10.38 -9.45 7.58
N LEU A 144 10.94 -8.51 6.81
CA LEU A 144 10.55 -8.20 5.44
C LEU A 144 11.80 -7.91 4.59
N SER A 145 11.86 -8.45 3.37
CA SER A 145 12.82 -7.96 2.37
C SER A 145 12.31 -6.71 1.65
N VAL A 146 13.22 -5.94 1.06
CA VAL A 146 12.87 -4.76 0.26
C VAL A 146 11.91 -5.15 -0.87
N ARG A 147 12.22 -6.22 -1.61
CA ARG A 147 11.32 -6.70 -2.67
C ARG A 147 9.99 -7.24 -2.14
N ALA A 148 9.96 -7.82 -0.93
CA ALA A 148 8.70 -8.24 -0.29
C ALA A 148 7.76 -7.05 -0.07
N ILE A 149 8.30 -5.93 0.40
CA ILE A 149 7.53 -4.70 0.59
C ILE A 149 6.99 -4.20 -0.75
N GLY A 150 7.77 -4.28 -1.83
CA GLY A 150 7.32 -3.88 -3.17
C GLY A 150 6.07 -4.63 -3.63
N TYR A 151 6.05 -5.95 -3.46
CA TYR A 151 4.87 -6.77 -3.77
C TYR A 151 3.72 -6.53 -2.78
N LEU A 152 4.03 -6.33 -1.50
CA LEU A 152 3.04 -6.04 -0.45
C LEU A 152 2.23 -4.78 -0.77
N LEU A 153 2.85 -3.72 -1.29
CA LEU A 153 2.17 -2.47 -1.63
C LEU A 153 1.02 -2.66 -2.63
N SER A 154 1.29 -3.37 -3.73
CA SER A 154 0.26 -3.74 -4.72
C SER A 154 -0.78 -4.67 -4.13
N GLY A 155 -0.35 -5.66 -3.33
CA GLY A 155 -1.24 -6.60 -2.66
C GLY A 155 -2.21 -5.95 -1.68
N HIS A 156 -1.73 -4.97 -0.92
CA HIS A 156 -2.49 -4.18 0.05
C HIS A 156 -3.51 -3.28 -0.66
N GLN A 157 -3.09 -2.56 -1.70
CA GLN A 157 -4.01 -1.75 -2.51
C GLN A 157 -5.10 -2.61 -3.15
N ARG A 158 -4.74 -3.76 -3.74
CA ARG A 158 -5.69 -4.74 -4.31
C ARG A 158 -6.69 -5.23 -3.26
N HIS A 159 -6.23 -5.53 -2.05
CA HIS A 159 -7.11 -5.95 -0.96
C HIS A 159 -8.16 -4.88 -0.63
N HIS A 160 -7.73 -3.63 -0.40
CA HIS A 160 -8.65 -2.55 -0.09
C HIS A 160 -9.58 -2.21 -1.26
N LEU A 161 -9.10 -2.29 -2.50
CA LEU A 161 -9.95 -2.13 -3.67
C LEU A 161 -11.06 -3.19 -3.74
N ASN A 162 -10.75 -4.44 -3.39
CA ASN A 162 -11.75 -5.51 -3.31
C ASN A 162 -12.76 -5.27 -2.17
N VAL A 163 -12.33 -4.72 -1.04
CA VAL A 163 -13.23 -4.31 0.05
C VAL A 163 -14.17 -3.19 -0.41
N LEU A 164 -13.65 -2.18 -1.13
CA LEU A 164 -14.45 -1.09 -1.69
C LEU A 164 -15.51 -1.62 -2.67
N ARG A 165 -15.10 -2.45 -3.62
CA ARG A 165 -16.03 -3.10 -4.57
C ARG A 165 -17.11 -3.94 -3.91
N LYS A 166 -16.78 -4.63 -2.82
CA LYS A 166 -17.71 -5.57 -2.19
C LYS A 166 -18.76 -4.89 -1.30
N TYR A 167 -18.40 -3.78 -0.66
CA TYR A 167 -19.22 -3.21 0.41
C TYR A 167 -19.63 -1.75 0.19
N TYR A 168 -18.94 -1.01 -0.69
CA TYR A 168 -19.17 0.43 -0.85
C TYR A 168 -19.77 0.79 -2.21
N LEU A 169 -19.36 0.07 -3.25
CA LEU A 169 -19.77 0.32 -4.63
C LEU A 169 -20.92 -0.60 -5.03
#